data_AF-A0A0D4C2J2-F1
#
_entry.id   AF-A0A0D4C2J2-F1
#
_cell.length_a   1.000
_cell.length_b   1.000
_cell.length_c   1.000
_cell.angle_alpha   90.00
_cell.angle_beta   90.00
_cell.angle_gamma   90.00
#
_symmetry.space_group_name_H-M   'P 1'
#
loop_
_entity.id
_entity.type
_entity.pdbx_description
1 polymer ?
#
loop_
_entity_poly.entity_id
_entity_poly.type
_entity_poly.pdbx_seq_one_letter_code
_entity_poly.pdbx_strand_id
1 'polypeptide(L)'
;MAPSLASQAQADEQADLPLLQVVKGQPNAEELAALTAVVLALSNENEEPDTNQPGSGRSWVRRSNLRLAPAPGPGAWKRSSWR
;
A
#
# COMPACT_ATOMS: atom_id res chain seq x y z
N MET A 1 27.22 15.43 -20.23
CA MET A 1 25.75 15.59 -20.26
C MET A 1 25.31 16.04 -18.87
N ALA A 2 25.01 17.34 -18.71
CA ALA A 2 24.47 17.82 -17.44
C ALA A 2 23.02 17.29 -17.31
N PRO A 3 22.62 16.74 -16.15
CA PRO A 3 21.24 16.33 -15.94
C PRO A 3 20.31 17.55 -16.06
N SER A 4 19.16 17.35 -16.70
CA SER A 4 18.14 18.39 -16.89
C SER A 4 17.57 18.82 -15.53
N LEU A 5 17.74 20.10 -15.17
CA LEU A 5 17.25 20.69 -13.91
C LEU A 5 15.72 20.56 -13.77
N ALA A 6 14.98 20.48 -14.88
CA ALA A 6 13.54 20.26 -14.86
C ALA A 6 13.16 18.89 -14.24
N SER A 7 13.99 17.86 -14.44
CA SER A 7 13.73 16.53 -13.87
C SER A 7 14.04 16.44 -12.39
N GLN A 8 14.93 17.30 -11.86
CA GLN A 8 15.21 17.38 -10.43
C GLN A 8 14.11 18.14 -9.69
N ALA A 9 13.61 19.25 -10.28
CA ALA A 9 12.49 19.99 -9.72
C ALA A 9 11.21 19.13 -9.57
N GLN A 10 10.95 18.21 -10.51
CA GLN A 10 9.83 17.27 -10.42
C GLN A 10 10.03 16.22 -9.31
N ALA A 11 11.26 15.74 -9.09
CA ALA A 11 11.56 14.82 -7.99
C ALA A 11 11.44 15.48 -6.61
N ASP A 12 11.84 16.76 -6.50
CA ASP A 12 11.68 17.55 -5.27
C ASP A 12 10.21 17.85 -4.97
N GLU A 13 9.37 18.10 -6.00
CA GLU A 13 7.93 18.33 -5.82
C GLU A 13 7.16 17.04 -5.48
N GLN A 14 7.64 15.87 -5.96
CA GLN A 14 7.16 14.56 -5.50
C GLN A 14 7.63 14.23 -4.07
N ALA A 15 8.75 14.81 -3.62
CA ALA A 15 9.24 14.65 -2.24
C ALA A 15 8.41 15.44 -1.21
N ASP A 16 7.60 16.41 -1.65
CA ASP A 16 6.75 17.22 -0.76
C ASP A 16 5.51 16.44 -0.28
N LEU A 17 5.16 15.32 -0.92
CA LEU A 17 4.12 14.41 -0.44
C LEU A 17 4.71 13.34 0.48
N PRO A 18 4.16 13.15 1.70
CA PRO A 18 4.67 12.15 2.62
C PRO A 18 4.48 10.74 2.05
N LEU A 19 5.57 9.97 1.98
CA LEU A 19 5.56 8.57 1.51
C LEU A 19 4.63 7.67 2.33
N LEU A 20 4.53 7.93 3.65
CA LEU A 20 3.67 7.22 4.60
C LEU A 20 3.12 8.21 5.63
N GLN A 21 1.88 8.02 6.09
CA GLN A 21 1.23 8.86 7.10
C GLN A 21 0.67 8.02 8.25
N VAL A 22 0.94 8.44 9.49
CA VAL A 22 0.35 7.86 10.70
C VAL A 22 -1.00 8.52 10.97
N VAL A 23 -2.09 7.77 10.76
CA VAL A 23 -3.46 8.28 10.96
C VAL A 23 -3.89 8.18 12.44
N LYS A 24 -3.27 7.30 13.23
CA LYS A 24 -3.59 7.09 14.65
C LYS A 24 -2.38 6.59 15.44
N GLY A 25 -2.24 7.05 16.68
CA GLY A 25 -1.17 6.64 17.60
C GLY A 25 0.06 7.55 17.54
N GLN A 26 1.07 7.23 18.34
CA GLN A 26 2.37 7.92 18.40
C GLN A 26 3.48 6.87 18.40
N PRO A 27 3.83 6.30 17.23
CA PRO A 27 4.88 5.29 17.14
C PRO A 27 6.23 5.92 17.46
N ASN A 28 7.13 5.12 18.05
CA ASN A 28 8.51 5.56 18.24
C ASN A 28 9.30 5.49 16.92
N ALA A 29 10.52 6.03 16.94
CA ALA A 29 11.37 6.05 15.75
C ALA A 29 11.77 4.64 15.29
N GLU A 30 11.96 3.73 16.25
CA GLU A 30 12.35 2.34 16.01
C GLU A 30 11.27 1.56 15.26
N GLU A 31 9.99 1.75 15.63
CA GLU A 31 8.83 1.14 14.99
C GLU A 31 8.65 1.65 13.55
N LEU A 32 8.84 2.96 13.33
CA LEU A 32 8.80 3.54 11.98
C LEU A 32 9.93 3.01 11.09
N ALA A 33 11.14 2.89 11.63
CA ALA A 33 12.27 2.32 10.93
C ALA A 33 12.03 0.85 10.57
N ALA A 34 11.53 0.06 11.51
CA ALA A 34 11.20 -1.35 11.28
C ALA A 34 10.12 -1.52 10.19
N LEU A 35 9.05 -0.73 10.24
CA LEU A 35 7.99 -0.77 9.23
C LEU A 35 8.53 -0.40 7.84
N THR A 36 9.36 0.64 7.75
CA THR A 36 9.96 1.08 6.48
C THR A 36 10.87 0.01 5.90
N ALA A 37 11.68 -0.65 6.73
CA ALA A 37 12.52 -1.77 6.29
C ALA A 37 11.71 -2.92 5.69
N VAL A 38 10.56 -3.27 6.30
CA VAL A 38 9.66 -4.30 5.78
C VAL A 38 9.03 -3.88 4.45
N VAL A 39 8.58 -2.63 4.32
CA VAL A 39 8.02 -2.10 3.06
C VAL A 39 9.05 -2.14 1.93
N LEU A 40 10.30 -1.78 2.21
CA LEU A 40 11.39 -1.85 1.24
C LEU A 40 11.69 -3.31 0.83
N ALA A 41 11.71 -4.24 1.79
CA ALA A 41 11.90 -5.66 1.50
C ALA A 41 10.80 -6.20 0.57
N LEU A 42 9.52 -5.92 0.86
CA LEU A 42 8.38 -6.37 0.05
C LEU A 42 8.30 -5.68 -1.32
N SER A 43 8.76 -4.43 -1.44
CA SER A 43 8.81 -3.71 -2.72
C SER A 43 9.80 -4.37 -3.68
N ASN A 44 10.90 -4.89 -3.15
CA ASN A 44 11.91 -5.60 -3.94
C ASN A 44 11.45 -7.01 -4.38
N GLU A 45 10.43 -7.59 -3.73
CA GLU A 45 9.91 -8.93 -4.05
C GLU A 45 8.79 -8.92 -5.12
N ASN A 46 8.22 -7.75 -5.46
CA ASN A 46 7.04 -7.63 -6.35
C ASN A 46 7.36 -7.62 -7.86
N GLU A 47 8.57 -7.99 -8.29
CA GLU A 47 8.94 -7.97 -9.71
C GLU A 47 8.34 -9.14 -10.52
N GLU A 48 7.71 -10.12 -9.86
CA GLU A 48 7.01 -11.24 -10.50
C GLU A 48 5.47 -11.02 -10.53
N PRO A 49 4.83 -10.98 -11.71
CA PRO A 49 3.38 -10.79 -11.78
C PRO A 49 2.64 -12.07 -11.36
N ASP A 50 1.94 -11.98 -10.23
CA ASP A 50 0.93 -12.95 -9.79
C ASP A 50 -0.26 -12.93 -10.77
N THR A 51 -0.16 -13.69 -11.85
CA THR A 51 -1.11 -13.71 -12.98
C THR A 51 -2.43 -14.44 -12.71
N ASN A 52 -2.75 -14.80 -11.47
CA ASN A 52 -3.90 -15.67 -11.21
C ASN A 52 -4.66 -15.34 -9.92
N GLN A 53 -5.42 -14.24 -9.91
CA GLN A 53 -6.46 -14.09 -8.88
C GLN A 53 -7.74 -13.41 -9.39
N PRO A 54 -8.93 -14.04 -9.20
CA PRO A 54 -10.21 -13.44 -9.58
C PRO A 54 -10.44 -12.15 -8.77
N GLY A 55 -10.77 -11.06 -9.45
CA GLY A 55 -10.79 -9.69 -8.91
C GLY A 55 -11.44 -9.53 -7.53
N SER A 56 -10.60 -9.37 -6.50
CA SER A 56 -10.98 -9.24 -5.09
C SER A 56 -11.88 -8.03 -4.82
N GLY A 57 -11.65 -6.91 -5.53
CA GLY A 57 -12.34 -5.63 -5.32
C GLY A 57 -13.86 -5.67 -5.51
N ARG A 58 -14.37 -6.45 -6.48
CA ARG A 58 -15.82 -6.55 -6.74
C ARG A 58 -16.60 -7.19 -5.59
N SER A 59 -15.95 -8.09 -4.85
CA SER A 59 -16.60 -8.82 -3.75
C SER A 59 -16.83 -7.94 -2.52
N TRP A 60 -15.94 -6.99 -2.27
CA TRP A 60 -16.04 -6.05 -1.16
C TRP A 60 -17.06 -4.95 -1.43
N VAL A 61 -17.01 -4.32 -2.62
CA VAL A 61 -17.97 -3.28 -3.04
C VAL A 61 -19.41 -3.80 -3.06
N ARG A 62 -19.62 -5.06 -3.51
CA ARG A 62 -20.95 -5.68 -3.43
C ARG A 62 -21.42 -5.81 -1.99
N ARG A 63 -20.59 -6.30 -1.06
CA ARG A 63 -21.01 -6.47 0.34
C ARG A 63 -21.28 -5.16 1.07
N SER A 64 -20.49 -4.12 0.82
CA SER A 64 -20.74 -2.79 1.40
C SER A 64 -22.08 -2.21 0.94
N ASN A 65 -22.39 -2.32 -0.36
CA ASN A 65 -23.69 -1.91 -0.90
C ASN A 65 -24.87 -2.70 -0.32
N LEU A 66 -24.67 -3.98 0.00
CA LEU A 66 -25.67 -4.82 0.65
C LEU A 66 -25.68 -4.72 2.19
N ARG A 67 -24.84 -3.88 2.81
CA ARG A 67 -24.67 -3.75 4.27
C ARG A 67 -24.47 -5.10 4.97
N LEU A 68 -23.79 -6.03 4.30
CA LEU A 68 -23.51 -7.35 4.85
C LEU A 68 -22.39 -7.25 5.89
N ALA A 69 -22.59 -7.88 7.04
CA ALA A 69 -21.54 -8.02 8.04
C ALA A 69 -20.31 -8.74 7.43
N PRO A 70 -19.08 -8.39 7.85
CA PRO A 70 -17.89 -9.13 7.44
C PRO A 70 -18.05 -10.61 7.80
N ALA A 71 -17.88 -11.50 6.81
CA ALA A 71 -17.89 -12.93 7.09
C ALA A 71 -16.68 -13.28 7.97
N PRO A 72 -16.86 -13.75 9.22
CA PRO A 72 -15.74 -14.12 10.07
C PRO A 72 -15.06 -15.37 9.52
N GLY A 73 -13.74 -15.49 9.71
CA GLY A 73 -13.00 -16.71 9.40
C GLY A 73 -11.56 -16.48 8.94
N PRO A 74 -10.70 -17.51 9.05
CA PRO A 74 -9.33 -17.47 8.56
C PRO A 74 -9.30 -17.09 7.06
N GLY A 75 -8.48 -16.10 6.71
CA GLY A 75 -8.36 -15.63 5.33
C GLY A 75 -9.49 -14.71 4.83
N ALA A 76 -10.48 -14.37 5.66
CA ALA A 76 -11.54 -13.43 5.26
C ALA A 76 -11.00 -12.06 4.81
N TRP A 77 -9.90 -11.61 5.42
CA TRP A 77 -9.19 -10.37 5.12
C TRP A 77 -8.54 -10.33 3.73
N LYS A 78 -8.24 -11.49 3.12
CA LYS A 78 -7.70 -11.56 1.76
C LYS A 78 -8.71 -11.07 0.71
N ARG A 79 -10.00 -11.06 1.05
CA ARG A 79 -11.09 -10.56 0.19
C ARG A 79 -11.30 -9.05 0.29
N SER A 80 -10.64 -8.40 1.26
CA SER A 80 -10.62 -6.95 1.45
C SER A 80 -9.26 -6.34 1.10
N SER A 81 -8.33 -7.12 0.55
CA SER A 81 -7.11 -6.54 0.02
C SER A 81 -7.46 -5.64 -1.16
N TRP A 82 -7.00 -4.40 -1.09
CA TRP A 82 -6.88 -3.54 -2.24
C TRP A 82 -5.79 -4.15 -3.13
N ARG A 83 -6.22 -4.62 -4.30
CA ARG A 83 -5.40 -4.86 -5.48
C ARG A 83 -5.96 -3.96 -6.55
#